data_AF-A0A6S7KEQ5-F1
#
_entry.id   AF-A0A6S7KEQ5-F1
#
_cell.length_a   1.000
_cell.length_b   1.000
_cell.length_c   1.000
_cell.angle_alpha   90.00
_cell.angle_beta   90.00
_cell.angle_gamma   90.00
#
_symmetry.space_group_name_H-M   'P 1'
#
loop_
_entity.id
_entity.type
_entity.pdbx_description
1 polymer ?
#
loop_
_entity_poly.entity_id
_entity_poly.type
_entity_poly.pdbx_seq_one_letter_code
_entity_poly.pdbx_strand_id
1 'polypeptide(L)'
;PDISILFQKAVDESELSKYPVCYFFQKDILMRKWRPPDVSADDEWAVKFQIVIPKAYRYEVLSLAHETLLARHLSTRKTLRKISEHFYWPSLRKDVAEFCQSCHMCQMVGKPNQTIPKAPLCPIPAFEEPFT
;
A
#
# COMPACT_ATOMS: atom_id res chain seq x y z
N PRO A 1 5.91 -9.35 -9.53
CA PRO A 1 7.31 -9.60 -9.95
C PRO A 1 7.87 -10.77 -9.16
N ASP A 2 8.70 -11.57 -9.82
CA ASP A 2 9.34 -12.72 -9.20
C ASP A 2 10.33 -12.25 -8.12
N ILE A 3 10.28 -12.90 -6.96
CA ILE A 3 11.17 -12.60 -5.84
C ILE A 3 12.45 -13.44 -5.89
N SER A 4 12.56 -14.43 -6.79
CA SER A 4 13.74 -15.32 -6.93
C SER A 4 15.05 -14.54 -7.07
N ILE A 5 15.04 -13.42 -7.79
CA ILE A 5 16.21 -12.54 -7.95
C ILE A 5 16.69 -11.91 -6.64
N LEU A 6 15.85 -11.83 -5.61
CA LEU A 6 16.20 -11.28 -4.31
C LEU A 6 16.91 -12.31 -3.43
N PHE A 7 16.64 -13.61 -3.63
CA PHE A 7 17.36 -14.69 -2.95
C PHE A 7 18.85 -14.66 -3.31
N GLN A 8 19.16 -14.43 -4.59
CA GLN A 8 20.54 -14.32 -5.09
C GLN A 8 21.28 -13.07 -4.60
N LYS A 9 20.55 -12.07 -4.07
CA LYS A 9 21.10 -10.81 -3.55
C LYS A 9 21.21 -10.81 -2.02
N ALA A 10 20.89 -11.93 -1.37
CA ALA A 10 21.00 -12.04 0.06
C ALA A 10 22.49 -12.01 0.47
N VAL A 11 22.82 -11.16 1.43
CA VAL A 11 24.15 -11.06 2.05
C VAL A 11 24.13 -11.73 3.42
N ASP A 12 25.31 -12.04 3.95
CA ASP A 12 25.47 -12.52 5.32
C ASP A 12 25.05 -11.47 6.35
N GLU A 13 24.61 -11.94 7.53
CA GLU A 13 24.15 -11.06 8.62
C GLU A 13 25.24 -10.06 9.08
N SER A 14 26.52 -10.44 8.96
CA SER A 14 27.67 -9.59 9.29
C SER A 14 27.83 -8.39 8.34
N GLU A 15 27.24 -8.43 7.15
CA GLU A 15 27.33 -7.38 6.14
C GLU A 15 26.14 -6.41 6.16
N LEU A 16 25.17 -6.64 7.04
CA LEU A 16 23.97 -5.84 7.13
C LEU A 16 24.26 -4.37 7.43
N SER A 17 25.25 -4.07 8.27
CA SER A 17 25.62 -2.69 8.64
C SER A 17 26.19 -1.90 7.46
N LYS A 18 26.82 -2.58 6.48
CA LYS A 18 27.53 -1.95 5.35
C LYS A 18 26.59 -1.26 4.37
N TYR A 19 25.37 -1.77 4.21
CA TYR A 19 24.43 -1.29 3.19
C TYR A 19 23.18 -0.67 3.82
N PRO A 20 22.67 0.47 3.30
CA PRO A 20 21.42 1.05 3.75
C PRO A 20 20.21 0.18 3.34
N VAL A 21 20.35 -0.57 2.24
CA VAL A 21 19.35 -1.52 1.76
C VAL A 21 20.04 -2.81 1.37
N CYS A 22 19.64 -3.93 1.96
CA CYS A 22 20.15 -5.25 1.61
C CYS A 22 19.11 -6.33 1.95
N TYR A 23 19.35 -7.54 1.46
CA TYR A 23 18.55 -8.72 1.71
C TYR A 23 19.37 -9.72 2.51
N PHE A 24 18.73 -10.55 3.32
CA PHE A 24 19.41 -11.57 4.11
C PHE A 24 18.40 -12.66 4.52
N PHE A 25 18.90 -13.81 4.95
CA PHE A 25 18.05 -14.85 5.53
C PHE A 25 18.05 -14.76 7.04
N GLN A 26 16.87 -14.84 7.64
CA GLN A 26 16.70 -15.01 9.07
C GLN A 26 15.76 -16.19 9.30
N LYS A 27 16.26 -17.28 9.88
CA LYS A 27 15.47 -18.50 10.13
C LYS A 27 14.74 -18.99 8.86
N ASP A 28 15.47 -19.10 7.76
CA ASP A 28 14.97 -19.49 6.42
C ASP A 28 13.97 -18.52 5.76
N ILE A 29 13.72 -17.36 6.38
CA ILE A 29 12.85 -16.33 5.83
C ILE A 29 13.71 -15.25 5.16
N LEU A 30 13.38 -14.92 3.91
CA LEU A 30 14.01 -13.82 3.21
C LEU A 30 13.54 -12.48 3.80
N MET A 31 14.49 -11.74 4.35
CA MET A 31 14.31 -10.43 4.97
C MET A 31 14.92 -9.33 4.10
N ARG A 32 14.44 -8.10 4.29
CA ARG A 32 15.01 -6.87 3.75
C ARG A 32 15.32 -5.92 4.89
N LYS A 33 16.56 -5.47 4.97
CA LYS A 33 16.93 -4.27 5.72
C LYS A 33 16.68 -3.06 4.84
N TRP A 34 16.02 -2.03 5.36
CA TRP A 34 15.82 -0.77 4.67
C TRP A 34 15.97 0.41 5.60
N ARG A 35 16.85 1.34 5.23
CA ARG A 35 16.96 2.65 5.83
C ARG A 35 16.33 3.71 4.92
N PRO A 36 15.50 4.62 5.45
CA PRO A 36 15.07 5.81 4.72
C PRO A 36 16.29 6.63 4.25
N PRO A 37 16.33 7.12 3.00
CA PRO A 37 17.45 7.90 2.48
C PRO A 37 17.68 9.25 3.19
N ASP A 38 16.63 9.76 3.83
CA ASP A 38 16.54 11.07 4.47
C ASP A 38 17.02 11.08 5.94
N VAL A 39 17.43 9.93 6.49
CA VAL A 39 17.81 9.78 7.89
C VAL A 39 19.31 9.49 8.02
N SER A 40 19.97 10.11 9.02
CA SER A 40 21.40 9.93 9.30
C SER A 40 21.76 8.46 9.46
N ALA A 41 23.02 8.10 9.15
CA ALA A 41 23.56 6.75 9.33
C ALA A 41 23.64 6.31 10.81
N ASP A 42 23.66 7.27 11.73
CA ASP A 42 23.77 7.02 13.18
C ASP A 42 22.40 6.70 13.82
N ASP A 43 21.31 7.10 13.17
CA ASP A 43 19.94 6.91 13.65
C ASP A 43 19.41 5.49 13.39
N GLU A 44 19.94 4.50 14.11
CA GLU A 44 19.58 3.08 13.92
C GLU A 44 18.08 2.80 14.07
N TRP A 45 17.36 3.59 14.86
CA TRP A 45 15.91 3.47 15.07
C TRP A 45 15.09 3.61 13.78
N ALA A 46 15.63 4.26 12.75
CA ALA A 46 14.96 4.43 11.47
C ALA A 46 15.13 3.22 10.53
N VAL A 47 16.01 2.28 10.87
CA VAL A 47 16.21 1.05 10.10
C VAL A 47 14.99 0.14 10.28
N LYS A 48 14.44 -0.31 9.15
CA LYS A 48 13.33 -1.27 9.13
C LYS A 48 13.80 -2.62 8.64
N PHE A 49 13.35 -3.67 9.32
CA PHE A 49 13.50 -5.05 8.89
C PHE A 49 12.14 -5.54 8.43
N GLN A 50 12.07 -5.96 7.17
CA GLN A 50 10.83 -6.28 6.47
C GLN A 50 10.88 -7.70 5.93
N ILE A 51 9.84 -8.48 6.15
CA ILE A 51 9.69 -9.80 5.53
C ILE A 51 9.41 -9.59 4.03
N VAL A 52 10.12 -10.32 3.18
CA VAL A 52 9.87 -10.31 1.73
C VAL A 52 8.73 -11.27 1.42
N ILE A 53 7.62 -10.74 0.91
CA ILE A 53 6.37 -11.50 0.76
C ILE A 53 6.24 -12.13 -0.64
N PRO A 54 6.13 -13.48 -0.74
CA PRO A 54 5.77 -14.17 -1.97
C PRO A 54 4.39 -13.76 -2.49
N LYS A 55 4.18 -13.88 -3.81
CA LYS A 55 2.93 -13.47 -4.46
C LYS A 55 1.68 -14.08 -3.80
N ALA A 56 1.77 -15.34 -3.36
CA ALA A 56 0.67 -16.08 -2.76
C ALA A 56 0.09 -15.44 -1.49
N TYR A 57 0.90 -14.69 -0.71
CA TYR A 57 0.49 -14.12 0.58
C TYR A 57 0.21 -12.61 0.53
N ARG A 58 0.35 -11.98 -0.65
CA ARG A 58 0.22 -10.51 -0.77
C ARG A 58 -1.21 -10.06 -0.52
N TYR A 59 -2.19 -10.85 -0.95
CA TYR A 59 -3.61 -10.50 -0.80
C TYR A 59 -3.99 -10.45 0.69
N GLU A 60 -3.58 -11.44 1.47
CA GLU A 60 -3.83 -11.53 2.91
C GLU A 60 -3.22 -10.34 3.65
N VAL A 61 -1.97 -9.96 3.31
CA VAL A 61 -1.32 -8.79 3.90
C VAL A 61 -2.05 -7.49 3.54
N LEU A 62 -2.49 -7.35 2.28
CA LEU A 62 -3.24 -6.18 1.81
C LEU A 62 -4.61 -6.06 2.51
N SER A 63 -5.38 -7.15 2.54
CA SER A 63 -6.67 -7.22 3.22
C SER A 63 -6.53 -6.95 4.71
N LEU A 64 -5.55 -7.57 5.38
CA LEU A 64 -5.29 -7.33 6.80
C LEU A 64 -4.98 -5.86 7.09
N ALA A 65 -4.20 -5.20 6.23
CA ALA A 65 -3.80 -3.81 6.42
C ALA A 65 -4.89 -2.78 6.07
N HIS A 66 -5.81 -3.12 5.17
CA HIS A 66 -6.83 -2.20 4.67
C HIS A 66 -8.23 -2.46 5.26
N GLU A 67 -8.68 -3.70 5.30
CA GLU A 67 -10.09 -4.08 5.50
C GLU A 67 -10.43 -4.50 6.93
N THR A 68 -9.43 -4.72 7.79
CA THR A 68 -9.72 -5.10 9.18
C THR A 68 -10.50 -4.02 9.93
N LEU A 69 -11.30 -4.45 10.92
CA LEU A 69 -12.05 -3.56 11.80
C LEU A 69 -11.17 -2.47 12.44
N LEU A 70 -9.92 -2.81 12.76
CA LEU A 70 -8.94 -1.88 13.31
C LEU A 70 -8.30 -0.97 12.24
N ALA A 71 -8.20 -1.42 10.99
CA ALA A 71 -7.72 -0.60 9.88
C ALA A 71 -8.78 0.40 9.39
N ARG A 72 -10.07 0.05 9.43
CA ARG A 72 -11.18 0.92 9.00
C ARG A 72 -10.98 1.49 7.59
N HIS A 73 -10.66 0.66 6.60
CA HIS A 73 -10.50 1.08 5.21
C HIS A 73 -9.52 2.27 5.06
N LEU A 74 -8.31 2.11 5.60
CA LEU A 74 -7.26 3.11 5.54
C LEU A 74 -7.03 3.65 4.11
N SER A 75 -6.76 4.95 4.01
CA SER A 75 -6.34 5.54 2.73
C SER A 75 -5.07 4.86 2.21
N THR A 76 -4.87 4.86 0.89
CA THR A 76 -3.72 4.24 0.22
C THR A 76 -2.39 4.56 0.89
N ARG A 77 -2.16 5.83 1.26
CA ARG A 77 -0.93 6.27 1.93
C ARG A 77 -0.77 5.64 3.32
N LYS A 78 -1.84 5.56 4.10
CA LYS A 78 -1.83 4.98 5.45
C LYS A 78 -1.64 3.45 5.39
N THR A 79 -2.32 2.78 4.45
CA THR A 79 -2.14 1.35 4.18
C THR A 79 -0.71 1.03 3.80
N LEU A 80 -0.14 1.80 2.85
CA LEU A 80 1.25 1.63 2.43
C LEU A 80 2.22 1.81 3.59
N ARG A 81 2.02 2.84 4.42
CA ARG A 81 2.88 3.09 5.59
C ARG A 81 2.85 1.88 6.54
N LYS A 82 1.66 1.40 6.89
CA LYS A 82 1.46 0.25 7.78
C LYS A 82 2.13 -1.01 7.25
N ILE A 83 1.95 -1.35 5.96
CA ILE A 83 2.58 -2.53 5.37
C ILE A 83 4.10 -2.37 5.36
N SER A 84 4.61 -1.19 4.99
CA SER A 84 6.04 -0.90 4.93
C SER A 84 6.75 -0.86 6.29
N GLU A 85 6.04 -1.01 7.41
CA GLU A 85 6.68 -1.18 8.71
C GLU A 85 7.26 -2.59 8.89
N HIS A 86 6.64 -3.61 8.26
CA HIS A 86 7.00 -5.02 8.51
C HIS A 86 7.16 -5.87 7.25
N PHE A 87 6.68 -5.41 6.08
CA PHE A 87 6.62 -6.22 4.87
C PHE A 87 7.13 -5.47 3.65
N TYR A 88 7.65 -6.23 2.69
CA TYR A 88 8.11 -5.72 1.40
C TYR A 88 7.89 -6.71 0.27
N TRP A 89 7.64 -6.20 -0.92
CA TRP A 89 7.82 -6.92 -2.17
C TRP A 89 8.07 -5.92 -3.30
N PRO A 90 8.70 -6.32 -4.41
CA PRO A 90 8.78 -5.46 -5.58
C PRO A 90 7.35 -5.26 -6.10
N SER A 91 6.99 -4.01 -6.41
CA SER A 91 5.63 -3.50 -6.71
C SER A 91 4.70 -3.18 -5.52
N LEU A 92 5.14 -3.27 -4.26
CA LEU A 92 4.32 -2.95 -3.07
C LEU A 92 3.45 -1.68 -3.22
N ARG A 93 4.03 -0.55 -3.65
CA ARG A 93 3.29 0.72 -3.79
C ARG A 93 2.15 0.63 -4.81
N LYS A 94 2.41 -0.03 -5.94
CA LYS A 94 1.43 -0.22 -7.02
C LYS A 94 0.31 -1.13 -6.55
N ASP A 95 0.67 -2.28 -5.99
CA ASP A 95 -0.29 -3.29 -5.52
C ASP A 95 -1.21 -2.70 -4.42
N VAL A 96 -0.67 -1.89 -3.49
CA VAL A 96 -1.47 -1.19 -2.47
C VAL A 96 -2.43 -0.16 -3.08
N ALA A 97 -1.99 0.59 -4.09
CA ALA A 97 -2.83 1.56 -4.77
C ALA A 97 -4.00 0.88 -5.49
N GLU A 98 -3.73 -0.17 -6.27
CA GLU A 98 -4.73 -0.95 -6.98
C GLU A 98 -5.73 -1.62 -6.02
N PHE A 99 -5.25 -2.19 -4.92
CA PHE A 99 -6.11 -2.80 -3.89
C PHE A 99 -7.06 -1.78 -3.25
N CYS A 100 -6.53 -0.63 -2.79
CA CYS A 100 -7.37 0.39 -2.17
C CYS A 100 -8.36 1.02 -3.16
N GLN A 101 -7.97 1.17 -4.43
CA GLN A 101 -8.83 1.73 -5.48
C GLN A 101 -9.95 0.78 -5.89
N SER A 102 -9.75 -0.53 -5.78
CA SER A 102 -10.75 -1.57 -6.10
C SER A 102 -11.67 -1.92 -4.91
N CYS A 103 -11.43 -1.35 -3.73
CA CYS A 103 -12.25 -1.60 -2.54
C CYS A 103 -13.66 -1.02 -2.68
N HIS A 104 -14.66 -1.90 -2.70
CA HIS A 104 -16.07 -1.52 -2.84
C HIS A 104 -16.55 -0.53 -1.77
N MET A 105 -16.23 -0.78 -0.50
CA MET A 105 -16.61 0.10 0.61
C MET A 105 -16.03 1.50 0.42
N CYS A 106 -14.75 1.60 0.07
CA CYS A 106 -14.10 2.89 -0.22
C CYS A 106 -14.70 3.60 -1.42
N GLN A 107 -15.10 2.88 -2.46
CA GLN A 107 -15.74 3.48 -3.63
C GLN A 107 -17.14 4.02 -3.30
N MET A 108 -17.90 3.34 -2.43
CA MET A 108 -19.24 3.79 -2.04
C MET A 108 -19.23 4.99 -1.09
N VAL A 109 -18.34 4.99 -0.08
CA VAL A 109 -18.35 6.03 0.97
C VAL A 109 -17.29 7.11 0.76
N GLY A 110 -16.32 6.86 -0.12
CA GLY A 110 -15.20 7.75 -0.38
C GLY A 110 -15.67 9.02 -1.06
N LYS A 111 -15.13 10.15 -0.61
CA LYS A 111 -15.30 11.40 -1.34
C LYS A 111 -14.55 11.31 -2.67
N PRO A 112 -15.15 11.71 -3.79
CA PRO A 112 -14.41 11.81 -5.04
C PRO A 112 -13.24 12.77 -4.86
N ASN A 113 -12.08 12.41 -5.43
CA ASN A 113 -10.91 13.29 -5.46
C ASN A 113 -11.08 14.47 -6.45
N GLN A 114 -12.22 14.53 -7.13
CA GLN A 114 -12.55 15.55 -8.11
C GLN A 114 -13.83 16.28 -7.68
N THR A 115 -13.87 17.57 -7.95
CA THR A 115 -15.10 18.34 -7.90
C THR A 115 -15.97 17.91 -9.06
N ILE A 116 -17.00 17.12 -8.77
CA ILE A 116 -17.96 16.69 -9.80
C ILE A 116 -18.84 17.93 -10.13
N PRO A 117 -18.79 18.45 -11.37
CA PRO A 117 -19.64 19.56 -11.75
C PRO A 117 -21.10 19.12 -11.64
N LYS A 118 -21.93 19.96 -11.01
CA LYS A 118 -23.37 19.71 -10.96
C LYS A 118 -23.92 19.78 -12.37
N ALA A 119 -24.81 18.85 -12.71
CA ALA A 119 -25.55 18.94 -13.96
C ALA A 119 -26.28 20.31 -14.03
N PRO A 120 -26.27 21.00 -15.20
CA PRO A 120 -27.03 22.22 -15.38
C PRO A 120 -28.51 21.98 -15.03
N LEU A 121 -29.11 22.93 -14.30
CA LEU A 121 -30.54 22.87 -14.02
C LEU A 121 -31.31 23.23 -15.28
N CYS A 122 -32.08 22.29 -15.81
CA CYS A 122 -33.01 22.53 -16.91
C CYS A 122 -34.41 22.75 -16.32
N PRO A 123 -35.11 23.84 -16.67
CA PRO A 123 -36.48 24.05 -16.23
C PRO A 123 -37.40 22.97 -16.80
N ILE A 124 -38.32 22.47 -15.97
CA ILE A 124 -39.40 21.60 -16.43
C ILE A 124 -40.34 22.46 -17.29
N PRO A 125 -40.69 22.06 -18.52
CA PRO A 125 -41.64 22.79 -19.34
C PRO A 125 -42.95 22.98 -18.58
N ALA A 126 -43.43 24.22 -18.51
CA ALA A 126 -44.76 24.48 -17.99
C ALA A 126 -45.79 23.93 -19.00
N PHE A 127 -46.66 23.04 -18.55
CA PHE A 127 -47.84 22.67 -19.33
C PHE A 127 -48.82 23.83 -19.27
N GLU A 128 -49.21 24.35 -20.43
CA GLU A 128 -50.16 25.48 -20.48
C GLU A 128 -51.60 25.03 -20.21
N GLU A 129 -51.90 23.74 -20.38
CA GLU A 129 -53.24 23.19 -20.22
C GLU A 129 -53.33 22.26 -19.00
N PRO A 130 -54.30 22.46 -18.08
CA PRO A 130 -54.51 21.57 -16.94
C PRO A 130 -55.12 20.23 -17.38
N PHE A 131 -54.89 19.20 -16.55
CA PHE A 131 -55.31 17.81 -16.77
C PHE A 131 -56.78 17.74 -17.22
N THR A 132 -56.98 17.43 -18.50
CA THR A 132 -58.29 17.22 -19.13
C THR A 132 -58.74 15.77 -19.02
#